data_AF-A0AAU3ID38-F1
#
_entry.id   AF-A0AAU3ID38-F1
#
_cell.length_a   1.000
_cell.length_b   1.000
_cell.length_c   1.000
_cell.angle_alpha   90.00
_cell.angle_beta   90.00
_cell.angle_gamma   90.00
#
_symmetry.space_group_name_H-M   'P 1'
#
loop_
_entity.id
_entity.type
_entity.pdbx_description
1 polymer ?
#
loop_
_entity_poly.entity_id
_entity_poly.type
_entity_poly.pdbx_seq_one_letter_code
_entity_poly.pdbx_strand_id
1 'polypeptide(L)'
;MPDDDPSFVGRWGTQLDVDPIYVATGLEGIADQRVDIAKYATKGAESAGTVDRPIREVADVARLDVTEHARRMIYTCFALGNDPAYRLIPLRRWAHMLGYRGHFSTKSRHYSTTLGALRQVRADHQAERARERRGLPDPAERETVTVGEWRFAGSGYRNGEHLWAELIRQRIITARRIAREREESA
;
A
#
# COMPACT_ATOMS: atom_id res chain seq x y z
N MET A 1 -14.31 40.15 -10.15
CA MET A 1 -13.65 39.36 -11.22
C MET A 1 -13.95 37.90 -10.91
N PRO A 2 -14.54 37.12 -11.82
CA PRO A 2 -14.68 35.69 -11.61
C PRO A 2 -13.30 35.03 -11.76
N ASP A 3 -13.00 34.10 -10.86
CA ASP A 3 -11.85 33.20 -10.93
C ASP A 3 -12.02 32.27 -12.14
N ASP A 4 -11.35 32.58 -13.25
CA ASP A 4 -11.13 31.65 -14.35
C ASP A 4 -10.07 30.61 -13.92
N ASP A 5 -10.46 29.69 -13.03
CA ASP A 5 -9.74 28.46 -12.79
C ASP A 5 -10.15 27.45 -13.88
N PRO A 6 -9.24 27.05 -14.81
CA PRO A 6 -9.58 26.05 -15.82
C PRO A 6 -9.74 24.70 -15.12
N SER A 7 -10.96 24.41 -14.66
CA SER A 7 -11.32 23.16 -14.02
C SER A 7 -11.14 21.99 -15.00
N PHE A 8 -9.99 21.32 -14.90
CA PHE A 8 -9.73 20.09 -15.63
C PHE A 8 -10.54 18.97 -14.96
N VAL A 9 -11.62 18.52 -15.61
CA VAL A 9 -12.40 17.37 -15.13
C VAL A 9 -11.73 16.08 -15.62
N GLY A 10 -10.96 15.45 -14.74
CA GLY A 10 -10.47 14.09 -14.94
C GLY A 10 -11.55 13.06 -14.59
N ARG A 11 -11.71 12.03 -15.42
CA ARG A 11 -12.57 10.86 -15.14
C ARG A 11 -11.74 9.58 -15.16
N TRP A 12 -12.10 8.63 -14.30
CA TRP A 12 -11.54 7.29 -14.38
C TRP A 12 -11.99 6.63 -15.69
N GLY A 13 -11.09 5.87 -16.33
CA GLY A 13 -11.43 4.99 -17.43
C GLY A 13 -12.26 3.79 -16.96
N THR A 14 -12.74 2.97 -17.88
CA THR A 14 -13.55 1.78 -17.58
C THR A 14 -12.72 0.54 -17.21
N GLN A 15 -11.39 0.64 -17.26
CA GLN A 15 -10.51 -0.48 -17.01
C GLN A 15 -10.24 -0.60 -15.50
N LEU A 16 -10.83 -1.62 -14.89
CA LEU A 16 -10.60 -2.01 -13.50
C LEU A 16 -9.98 -3.41 -13.52
N ASP A 17 -8.73 -3.52 -13.08
CA ASP A 17 -8.03 -4.80 -12.92
C ASP A 17 -7.94 -5.13 -11.43
N VAL A 18 -8.59 -6.22 -11.02
CA VAL A 18 -8.65 -6.67 -9.62
C VAL A 18 -8.41 -8.17 -9.58
N ASP A 19 -7.28 -8.56 -9.00
CA ASP A 19 -6.94 -9.97 -8.79
C ASP A 19 -6.90 -10.29 -7.28
N PRO A 20 -7.68 -11.26 -6.79
CA PRO A 20 -7.61 -11.69 -5.39
C PRO A 20 -6.25 -12.31 -5.06
N ILE A 21 -5.55 -11.72 -4.09
CA ILE A 21 -4.33 -12.32 -3.54
C ILE A 21 -4.72 -13.38 -2.51
N TYR A 22 -4.48 -14.66 -2.84
CA TYR A 22 -4.66 -15.77 -1.92
C TYR A 22 -3.42 -15.96 -1.07
N VAL A 23 -3.51 -15.64 0.22
CA VAL A 23 -2.48 -16.00 1.20
C VAL A 23 -2.69 -17.47 1.55
N ALA A 24 -1.97 -18.38 0.90
CA ALA A 24 -1.98 -19.79 1.26
C ALA A 24 -1.34 -19.98 2.64
N THR A 25 -1.97 -20.78 3.50
CA THR A 25 -1.45 -21.17 4.83
C THR A 25 -0.36 -22.26 4.76
N GLY A 26 0.14 -22.58 3.56
CA GLY A 26 1.21 -23.53 3.32
C GLY A 26 2.59 -22.86 3.27
N LEU A 27 3.64 -23.66 3.50
CA LEU A 27 5.05 -23.23 3.51
C LEU A 27 5.60 -22.70 2.17
N GLU A 28 4.79 -22.71 1.10
CA GLU A 28 5.08 -22.09 -0.21
C GLU A 28 4.07 -20.98 -0.59
N GLY A 29 3.23 -20.55 0.35
CA GLY A 29 2.38 -19.38 0.18
C GLY A 29 3.21 -18.09 0.14
N ILE A 30 2.82 -17.15 -0.72
CA ILE A 30 3.42 -15.80 -0.76
C ILE A 30 3.39 -15.23 0.66
N ALA A 31 4.56 -15.23 1.32
CA ALA A 31 4.68 -14.78 2.68
C ALA A 31 4.19 -13.33 2.79
N ASP A 32 3.47 -13.02 3.87
CA ASP A 32 2.94 -11.71 4.25
C ASP A 32 3.95 -10.55 4.02
N GLN A 33 5.25 -10.85 4.17
CA GLN A 33 6.36 -9.93 3.88
C GLN A 33 6.47 -9.46 2.42
N ARG A 34 6.08 -10.26 1.41
CA ARG A 34 6.11 -9.84 0.00
C ARG A 34 5.07 -8.78 -0.33
N VAL A 35 3.92 -8.79 0.35
CA VAL A 35 2.84 -7.81 0.13
C VAL A 35 3.23 -6.43 0.69
N ASP A 36 3.90 -6.42 1.84
CA ASP A 36 4.42 -5.16 2.40
C ASP A 36 5.59 -4.61 1.57
N ILE A 37 6.52 -5.45 1.08
CA ILE A 37 7.62 -5.00 0.21
C ILE A 37 7.09 -4.42 -1.11
N ALA A 38 6.12 -5.08 -1.75
CA ALA A 38 5.51 -4.56 -2.99
C ALA A 38 4.81 -3.21 -2.78
N LYS A 39 4.14 -3.03 -1.64
CA LYS A 39 3.46 -1.79 -1.24
C LYS A 39 4.42 -0.61 -1.03
N TYR A 40 5.66 -0.85 -0.62
CA TYR A 40 6.69 0.20 -0.46
C TYR A 40 7.54 0.37 -1.72
N ALA A 41 7.77 -0.70 -2.48
CA ALA A 41 8.45 -0.68 -3.77
C ALA A 41 7.65 0.04 -4.87
N THR A 42 6.42 0.49 -4.65
CA THR A 42 5.64 1.31 -5.61
C THR A 42 5.24 2.69 -5.06
N LYS A 43 5.66 3.04 -3.85
CA LYS A 43 5.30 4.33 -3.22
C LYS A 43 6.38 5.41 -3.29
N GLY A 44 7.61 5.03 -3.64
CA GLY A 44 8.70 5.95 -3.97
C GLY A 44 8.73 6.26 -5.46
N ALA A 45 9.01 7.52 -5.82
CA ALA A 45 9.29 7.91 -7.21
C ALA A 45 10.52 7.19 -7.79
N GLU A 46 11.40 6.70 -6.92
CA GLU A 46 12.56 5.88 -7.26
C GLU A 46 12.20 4.62 -8.07
N SER A 47 11.02 4.02 -7.83
CA SER A 47 10.57 2.83 -8.59
C SER A 47 10.00 3.14 -9.97
N ALA A 48 9.73 4.41 -10.27
CA ALA A 48 9.37 4.85 -11.62
C ALA A 48 10.61 5.02 -12.52
N GLY A 49 11.81 4.68 -12.01
CA GLY A 49 13.07 4.79 -12.73
C GLY A 49 13.47 6.25 -12.96
N THR A 50 13.29 7.10 -11.95
CA THR A 50 13.72 8.50 -11.98
C THR A 50 14.99 8.69 -11.14
N VAL A 51 15.53 9.91 -11.10
CA VAL A 51 16.78 10.20 -10.39
C VAL A 51 16.53 10.79 -8.99
N ASP A 52 17.39 10.42 -8.03
CA ASP A 52 17.23 10.82 -6.61
C ASP A 52 17.64 12.27 -6.33
N ARG A 53 18.03 13.02 -7.36
CA ARG A 53 18.56 14.39 -7.23
C ARG A 53 17.88 15.38 -8.18
N PRO A 54 17.71 16.64 -7.75
CA PRO A 54 17.20 17.69 -8.62
C PRO A 54 18.00 17.84 -9.92
N ILE A 55 17.28 18.00 -11.02
CA ILE A 55 17.83 18.29 -12.35
C ILE A 55 17.79 19.80 -12.51
N ARG A 56 18.96 20.43 -12.68
CA ARG A 56 19.05 21.90 -12.81
C ARG A 56 18.81 22.36 -14.24
N GLU A 57 19.41 21.67 -15.19
CA GLU A 57 19.39 22.06 -16.60
C GLU A 57 18.70 21.01 -17.48
N VAL A 58 17.97 21.47 -18.50
CA VAL A 58 17.31 20.59 -19.47
C VAL A 58 18.34 19.74 -20.23
N ALA A 59 19.52 20.30 -20.49
CA ALA A 59 20.60 19.62 -21.18
C ALA A 59 21.08 18.35 -20.44
N ASP A 60 20.95 18.32 -19.11
CA ASP A 60 21.34 17.16 -18.31
C ASP A 60 20.36 15.98 -18.44
N VAL A 61 19.12 16.25 -18.87
CA VAL A 61 18.07 15.22 -19.01
C VAL A 61 18.48 14.14 -20.00
N ALA A 62 19.23 14.47 -21.05
CA ALA A 62 19.69 13.51 -22.06
C ALA A 62 20.67 12.46 -21.50
N ARG A 63 21.36 12.78 -20.40
CA ARG A 63 22.39 11.93 -19.79
C ARG A 63 21.87 11.06 -18.64
N LEU A 64 20.60 11.20 -18.27
CA LEU A 64 20.01 10.43 -17.18
C LEU A 64 19.80 8.98 -17.60
N ASP A 65 20.13 8.06 -16.69
CA ASP A 65 19.78 6.64 -16.81
C ASP A 65 18.36 6.42 -16.31
N VAL A 66 17.38 6.69 -17.18
CA VAL A 66 15.95 6.62 -16.90
C VAL A 66 15.23 6.07 -18.13
N THR A 67 14.04 5.50 -17.91
CA THR A 67 13.19 5.02 -19.01
C THR A 67 12.83 6.16 -19.97
N GLU A 68 12.56 5.84 -21.23
CA GLU A 68 12.14 6.85 -22.22
C GLU A 68 10.89 7.61 -21.77
N HIS A 69 9.92 6.90 -21.19
CA HIS A 69 8.70 7.48 -20.67
C HIS A 69 8.99 8.48 -19.54
N ALA A 70 9.80 8.11 -18.55
CA ALA A 70 10.21 9.02 -17.48
C ALA A 70 10.97 10.24 -18.03
N ARG A 71 11.85 10.05 -19.01
CA ARG A 71 12.57 11.14 -19.70
C ARG A 71 11.60 12.11 -20.37
N ARG A 72 10.59 11.60 -21.08
CA ARG A 72 9.54 12.41 -21.71
C ARG A 72 8.79 13.25 -20.69
N MET A 73 8.40 12.65 -19.56
CA MET A 73 7.72 13.36 -18.48
C MET A 73 8.60 14.45 -17.86
N ILE A 74 9.89 14.18 -17.64
CA ILE A 74 10.86 15.17 -17.18
C ILE A 74 10.93 16.37 -18.15
N TYR A 75 11.05 16.12 -19.46
CA TYR A 75 11.02 17.18 -20.46
C TYR A 75 9.72 18.00 -20.42
N THR A 76 8.57 17.33 -20.24
CA THR A 76 7.28 18.01 -20.07
C THR A 76 7.27 18.91 -18.85
N CYS A 77 7.81 18.48 -17.70
CA CYS A 77 7.93 19.34 -16.52
C CYS A 77 8.77 20.60 -16.79
N PHE A 78 9.84 20.48 -17.58
CA PHE A 78 10.67 21.62 -17.98
C PHE A 78 9.96 22.57 -18.95
N ALA A 79 9.18 22.03 -19.89
CA ALA A 79 8.40 22.83 -20.83
C ALA A 79 7.28 23.60 -20.10
N LEU A 80 6.47 22.88 -19.31
CA LEU A 80 5.34 23.46 -18.57
C LEU A 80 5.79 24.39 -17.44
N GLY A 81 6.98 24.18 -16.87
CA GLY A 81 7.50 25.06 -15.84
C GLY A 81 7.87 26.46 -16.32
N ASN A 82 7.86 26.72 -17.64
CA ASN A 82 7.99 28.06 -18.21
C ASN A 82 6.64 28.71 -18.55
N ASP A 83 5.54 27.97 -18.44
CA ASP A 83 4.21 28.45 -18.76
C ASP A 83 3.62 29.23 -17.56
N PRO A 84 3.17 30.50 -17.76
CA PRO A 84 2.55 31.30 -16.71
C PRO A 84 1.35 30.65 -16.01
N ALA A 85 0.63 29.74 -16.68
CA ALA A 85 -0.50 29.01 -16.13
C ALA A 85 -0.09 28.09 -14.97
N TYR A 86 1.14 27.59 -14.98
CA TYR A 86 1.66 26.65 -13.97
C TYR A 86 2.64 27.27 -12.98
N ARG A 87 2.75 28.61 -12.92
CA ARG A 87 3.74 29.33 -12.08
C ARG A 87 3.74 28.95 -10.59
N LEU A 88 2.59 28.53 -10.06
CA LEU A 88 2.43 28.14 -8.65
C LEU A 88 2.88 26.71 -8.38
N ILE A 89 3.12 25.92 -9.43
CA ILE A 89 3.53 24.52 -9.34
C ILE A 89 5.03 24.46 -9.69
N PRO A 90 5.92 24.13 -8.74
CA PRO A 90 7.37 24.13 -8.98
C PRO A 90 7.82 22.89 -9.79
N LEU A 91 7.30 22.73 -11.02
CA LEU A 91 7.51 21.57 -11.90
C LEU A 91 9.00 21.32 -12.20
N ARG A 92 9.78 22.38 -12.49
CA ARG A 92 11.22 22.26 -12.75
C ARG A 92 12.00 21.78 -11.53
N ARG A 93 11.66 22.31 -10.34
CA ARG A 93 12.31 21.94 -9.07
C ARG A 93 12.11 20.46 -8.76
N TRP A 94 10.95 19.91 -9.10
CA TRP A 94 10.57 18.53 -8.83
C TRP A 94 10.58 17.64 -10.07
N ALA A 95 11.23 18.04 -11.16
CA ALA A 95 11.26 17.26 -12.40
C ALA A 95 11.84 15.84 -12.18
N HIS A 96 12.82 15.71 -11.28
CA HIS A 96 13.37 14.43 -10.83
C HIS A 96 12.35 13.49 -10.14
N MET A 97 11.25 14.04 -9.64
CA MET A 97 10.07 13.33 -9.12
C MET A 97 8.84 13.53 -10.02
N LEU A 98 9.06 13.70 -11.32
CA LEU A 98 8.03 13.89 -12.36
C LEU A 98 7.06 15.05 -12.07
N GLY A 99 7.56 16.13 -11.45
CA GLY A 99 6.82 17.36 -11.19
C GLY A 99 6.05 17.38 -9.86
N TYR A 100 6.07 16.30 -9.09
CA TYR A 100 5.36 16.20 -7.81
C TYR A 100 6.31 16.24 -6.61
N ARG A 101 5.90 16.93 -5.55
CA ARG A 101 6.65 16.99 -4.29
C ARG A 101 6.15 15.92 -3.32
N GLY A 102 6.77 14.75 -3.30
CA GLY A 102 6.47 13.66 -2.37
C GLY A 102 5.84 12.43 -3.03
N HIS A 103 5.16 11.58 -2.24
CA HIS A 103 4.61 10.32 -2.72
C HIS A 103 3.51 10.53 -3.78
N PHE A 104 3.54 9.71 -4.84
CA PHE A 104 2.58 9.70 -5.95
C PHE A 104 1.10 9.50 -5.55
N SER A 105 0.85 9.13 -4.30
CA SER A 105 -0.50 9.01 -3.74
C SER A 105 -0.90 10.29 -3.03
N THR A 106 -1.35 11.31 -3.77
CA THR A 106 -2.10 12.42 -3.19
C THR A 106 -3.57 11.99 -3.01
N LYS A 107 -4.05 11.96 -1.75
CA LYS A 107 -5.48 11.81 -1.49
C LYS A 107 -6.15 13.15 -1.75
N SER A 108 -6.78 13.32 -2.90
CA SER A 108 -7.69 14.44 -3.08
C SER A 108 -8.93 14.20 -2.22
N ARG A 109 -9.36 15.21 -1.45
CA ARG A 109 -10.57 15.08 -0.60
C ARG A 109 -11.85 14.91 -1.43
N HIS A 110 -11.82 15.37 -2.69
CA HIS A 110 -12.96 15.31 -3.61
C HIS A 110 -13.04 14.00 -4.41
N TYR A 111 -11.91 13.33 -4.67
CA TYR A 111 -11.90 12.16 -5.56
C TYR A 111 -11.37 10.88 -4.89
N SER A 112 -10.89 10.94 -3.65
CA SER A 112 -10.45 9.75 -2.90
C SER A 112 -11.40 9.45 -1.74
N THR A 113 -11.80 8.18 -1.62
CA THR A 113 -12.41 7.66 -0.39
C THR A 113 -11.36 7.54 0.72
N THR A 114 -11.80 7.41 1.97
CA THR A 114 -10.87 7.28 3.10
C THR A 114 -10.33 5.85 3.21
N LEU A 115 -9.10 5.70 3.75
CA LEU A 115 -8.58 4.37 4.07
C LEU A 115 -9.45 3.64 5.10
N GLY A 116 -10.15 4.38 5.97
CA GLY A 116 -11.12 3.81 6.91
C GLY A 116 -12.29 3.16 6.19
N ALA A 117 -12.92 3.89 5.25
CA ALA A 117 -14.00 3.36 4.43
C ALA A 117 -13.58 2.11 3.64
N LEU A 118 -12.39 2.14 3.02
CA LEU A 118 -11.85 0.96 2.31
C LEU A 118 -11.57 -0.22 3.25
N ARG A 119 -11.14 0.02 4.49
CA ARG A 119 -10.95 -1.06 5.48
C ARG A 119 -12.28 -1.65 5.91
N GLN A 120 -13.29 -0.82 6.13
CA GLN A 120 -14.63 -1.27 6.51
C GLN A 120 -15.25 -2.15 5.42
N VAL A 121 -15.26 -1.68 4.17
CA VAL A 121 -15.78 -2.47 3.03
C VAL A 121 -15.08 -3.83 2.91
N ARG A 122 -13.76 -3.89 3.15
CA ARG A 122 -13.03 -5.17 3.16
C ARG A 122 -13.44 -6.04 4.34
N ALA A 123 -13.60 -5.48 5.54
CA ALA A 123 -14.02 -6.22 6.72
C ALA A 123 -15.42 -6.82 6.53
N ASP A 124 -16.35 -6.03 6.00
CA ASP A 124 -17.73 -6.46 5.72
C ASP A 124 -17.74 -7.58 4.67
N HIS A 125 -17.00 -7.42 3.58
CA HIS A 125 -16.85 -8.47 2.56
C HIS A 125 -16.26 -9.76 3.14
N GLN A 126 -15.21 -9.68 3.96
CA GLN A 126 -14.62 -10.88 4.57
C GLN A 126 -15.57 -11.55 5.57
N ALA A 127 -16.34 -10.76 6.33
CA ALA A 127 -17.35 -11.27 7.25
C ALA A 127 -18.44 -12.04 6.49
N GLU A 128 -18.90 -11.49 5.36
CA GLU A 128 -19.91 -12.14 4.50
C GLU A 128 -19.39 -13.46 3.92
N ARG A 129 -18.20 -13.43 3.30
CA ARG A 129 -17.57 -14.65 2.74
C ARG A 129 -17.30 -15.72 3.81
N ALA A 130 -16.98 -15.31 5.05
CA ALA A 130 -16.81 -16.24 6.16
C ALA A 130 -18.14 -16.86 6.62
N ARG A 131 -19.25 -16.12 6.55
CA ARG A 131 -20.60 -16.62 6.83
C ARG A 131 -21.05 -17.62 5.79
N GLU A 132 -20.91 -17.29 4.50
CA GLU A 132 -21.21 -18.18 3.37
C GLU A 132 -20.49 -19.52 3.53
N ARG A 133 -19.17 -19.50 3.78
CA ARG A 133 -18.36 -20.72 4.00
C ARG A 133 -18.82 -21.57 5.18
N ARG A 134 -19.47 -20.95 6.17
CA ARG A 134 -19.96 -21.62 7.39
C ARG A 134 -21.45 -21.97 7.30
N GLY A 135 -22.13 -21.68 6.17
CA GLY A 135 -23.56 -21.88 6.01
C GLY A 135 -24.41 -21.09 7.01
N LEU A 136 -23.92 -19.93 7.45
CA LEU A 136 -24.66 -19.08 8.39
C LEU A 136 -25.73 -18.27 7.65
N PRO A 137 -26.95 -18.11 8.22
CA PRO A 137 -28.01 -17.30 7.62
C PRO A 137 -27.68 -15.80 7.62
N ASP A 138 -28.42 -15.05 6.81
CA ASP A 138 -28.27 -13.60 6.62
C ASP A 138 -28.38 -12.87 7.99
N PRO A 139 -27.47 -11.93 8.31
CA PRO A 139 -27.61 -11.09 9.51
C PRO A 139 -28.96 -10.37 9.64
N ALA A 140 -29.63 -10.03 8.54
CA ALA A 140 -30.94 -9.38 8.55
C ALA A 140 -32.07 -10.29 9.06
N GLU A 141 -31.87 -11.61 9.06
CA GLU A 141 -32.85 -12.61 9.49
C GLU A 141 -32.81 -12.90 11.01
N ARG A 142 -32.10 -12.09 11.81
CA ARG A 142 -31.89 -12.37 13.24
C ARG A 142 -32.42 -11.30 14.20
N GLU A 143 -33.03 -11.79 15.27
CA GLU A 143 -33.15 -11.10 16.54
C GLU A 143 -31.74 -10.91 17.13
N THR A 144 -31.33 -9.65 17.33
CA THR A 144 -30.00 -9.33 17.83
C THR A 144 -29.98 -9.52 19.35
N VAL A 145 -29.36 -10.59 19.83
CA VAL A 145 -29.20 -10.80 21.29
C VAL A 145 -28.01 -9.97 21.77
N THR A 146 -28.31 -8.82 22.37
CA THR A 146 -27.31 -7.98 23.05
C THR A 146 -26.89 -8.63 24.36
N VAL A 147 -25.69 -9.20 24.41
CA VAL A 147 -25.09 -9.67 25.67
C VAL A 147 -24.50 -8.46 26.39
N GLY A 148 -25.23 -7.96 27.39
CA GLY A 148 -24.89 -6.75 28.16
C GLY A 148 -23.90 -6.97 29.31
N GLU A 149 -23.70 -8.22 29.74
CA GLU A 149 -22.78 -8.52 30.85
C GLU A 149 -21.52 -9.21 30.35
N TRP A 150 -20.42 -8.45 30.33
CA TRP A 150 -19.09 -8.96 30.11
C TRP A 150 -18.34 -8.99 31.44
N ARG A 151 -18.03 -10.19 31.95
CA ARG A 151 -17.10 -10.36 33.06
C ARG A 151 -15.71 -10.65 32.50
N PHE A 152 -14.71 -9.91 32.99
CA PHE A 152 -13.31 -10.22 32.69
C PHE A 152 -12.97 -11.64 33.15
N ALA A 153 -12.72 -12.53 32.18
CA ALA A 153 -12.42 -13.94 32.43
C ALA A 153 -10.94 -14.21 32.79
N GLY A 154 -10.11 -13.17 32.88
CA GLY A 154 -8.66 -13.27 33.08
C GLY A 154 -7.85 -13.08 31.80
N SER A 155 -6.59 -12.69 31.95
CA SER A 155 -5.57 -12.60 30.91
C SER A 155 -4.41 -13.55 31.20
N GLY A 156 -3.75 -14.05 30.16
CA GLY A 156 -2.66 -15.03 30.26
C GLY A 156 -3.06 -16.44 29.83
N TYR A 157 -2.09 -17.34 29.84
CA TYR A 157 -2.26 -18.74 29.46
C TYR A 157 -3.04 -19.49 30.54
N ARG A 158 -4.17 -20.10 30.17
CA ARG A 158 -4.94 -20.99 31.06
C ARG A 158 -4.42 -22.43 30.95
N ASN A 159 -4.81 -23.29 31.91
CA ASN A 159 -4.42 -24.70 32.05
C ASN A 159 -3.86 -25.36 30.77
N GLY A 160 -2.55 -25.66 30.76
CA GLY A 160 -1.84 -26.31 29.66
C GLY A 160 -1.32 -25.39 28.54
N GLU A 161 -1.87 -24.19 28.36
CA GLU A 161 -1.46 -23.26 27.28
C GLU A 161 -0.03 -22.72 27.47
N HIS A 162 0.47 -22.67 28.71
CA HIS A 162 1.85 -22.29 29.00
C HIS A 162 2.86 -23.31 28.43
N LEU A 163 2.49 -24.59 28.35
CA LEU A 163 3.32 -25.64 27.74
C LEU A 163 3.44 -25.42 26.23
N TRP A 164 2.35 -25.04 25.58
CA TRP A 164 2.35 -24.70 24.15
C TRP A 164 3.19 -23.46 23.87
N ALA A 165 3.08 -22.42 24.70
CA ALA A 165 3.90 -21.22 24.57
C ALA A 165 5.40 -21.54 24.73
N GLU A 166 5.76 -22.41 25.68
CA GLU A 166 7.14 -22.84 25.87
C GLU A 166 7.63 -23.69 24.70
N LEU A 167 6.81 -24.61 24.19
CA LEU A 167 7.16 -25.45 23.05
C LEU A 167 7.38 -24.62 21.78
N ILE A 168 6.56 -23.59 21.55
CA ILE A 168 6.76 -22.62 20.46
C ILE A 168 8.07 -21.84 20.66
N ARG A 169 8.34 -21.37 21.89
CA ARG A 169 9.57 -20.64 22.22
C ARG A 169 10.81 -21.49 21.90
N GLN A 170 10.82 -22.74 22.37
CA GLN A 170 11.89 -23.70 22.11
C GLN A 170 12.10 -23.90 20.60
N ARG A 171 11.02 -24.14 19.85
CA ARG A 171 11.08 -24.32 18.40
C ARG A 171 11.69 -23.13 17.66
N ILE A 172 11.33 -21.89 18.05
CA ILE A 172 11.90 -20.67 17.47
C ILE A 172 13.40 -20.56 17.78
N ILE A 173 13.81 -20.86 19.02
CA ILE A 173 15.23 -20.82 19.43
C ILE A 173 16.03 -21.85 18.63
N THR A 174 15.54 -23.08 18.53
CA THR A 174 16.21 -24.14 17.77
C THR A 174 16.33 -23.80 16.29
N ALA A 175 15.25 -23.28 15.67
CA ALA A 175 15.27 -22.87 14.28
C ALA A 175 16.30 -21.77 14.01
N ARG A 176 16.39 -20.76 14.90
CA ARG A 176 17.41 -19.70 14.81
C ARG A 176 18.84 -20.23 14.98
N ARG A 177 19.04 -21.21 15.86
CA ARG A 177 20.35 -21.86 16.04
C ARG A 177 20.78 -22.59 14.76
N ILE A 178 19.89 -23.43 14.20
CA ILE A 178 20.17 -24.17 12.96
C ILE A 178 20.47 -23.21 11.80
N ALA A 179 19.75 -22.09 11.71
CA ALA A 179 20.02 -21.08 10.68
C ALA A 179 21.44 -20.50 10.80
N ARG A 180 21.88 -20.14 12.02
CA ARG A 180 23.26 -19.65 12.26
C ARG A 180 24.32 -20.71 11.96
N GLU A 181 24.12 -21.94 12.41
CA GLU A 181 25.07 -23.05 12.14
C GLU A 181 25.21 -23.31 10.63
N ARG A 182 24.14 -23.12 9.85
CA ARG A 182 24.17 -23.24 8.38
C ARG A 182 24.87 -22.07 7.69
N GLU A 183 24.74 -20.85 8.21
CA GLU A 183 25.45 -19.67 7.73
C GLU A 183 26.95 -19.74 8.03
N GLU A 184 27.34 -20.32 9.16
CA GLU A 184 28.76 -20.52 9.54
C GLU A 184 29.43 -21.69 8.81
N SER A 185 28.65 -22.64 8.29
CA SER A 185 29.14 -23.83 7.56
C SER A 185 29.14 -23.68 6.03
N ALA A 186 28.79 -22.49 5.51
CA ALA A 186 28.72 -22.15 4.10
C ALA A 186 29.78 -21.10 3.71
#